data_AF-A0A2P2LVQ2-F1
#
_entry.id   AF-A0A2P2LVQ2-F1
#
_cell.length_a   1.000
_cell.length_b   1.000
_cell.length_c   1.000
_cell.angle_alpha   90.00
_cell.angle_beta   90.00
_cell.angle_gamma   90.00
#
_symmetry.space_group_name_H-M   'P 1'
#
loop_
_entity.id
_entity.type
_entity.pdbx_description
1 polymer ?
#
loop_
_entity_poly.entity_id
_entity_poly.type
_entity_poly.pdbx_seq_one_letter_code
_entity_poly.pdbx_strand_id
1 'polypeptide(L)'
;MMRLFSPRKTTLMFVIRDKTRTPLENLEPVLREDIQKIWDFVPKPEAHKETPISEFFNVEVVALSSYEEKEEQFKEQVANLRGRFFHSIAPGGLAGDRRGVVPASGFSFSAQQIWRVIKENKDLDLPAHKVMVATVRCEEIANEKHANFSTNEEWCQMEESVQFSPVTGFGKRLSSILNSYLSEYDSEATYFDEGVRSAKGKQLEEKLLQLVQPAYQSMLGHIRSGNLEKFKDKFEKALNAGEGFSSAACACTQSCMALFDEQCRDAVIGQANWDASRVRDKLHRDIDSHVASVEAAKLSDLTLIFEAKLNEALAAPVEALLDGANNETWSSIRKLLRRETESAVSGLSSALSGFDMDEQTEEKMLINMENYASSLVEAKAREQAGRVLNCMKDRFSMLFSHDSDSIPRVWSGKEDIRAITKTARSSSLKLLSVMAAIRLDGDVDNVESTLSSALLDNKNSVAVTDGSITTHDPLALGTWEEVESLFFIWVFYFPCAIYSCTI
;
A
#
# COMPACT_ATOMS: atom_id res chain seq x y z
N MET A 1 26.81 -14.03 -40.31
CA MET A 1 28.24 -14.32 -40.52
C MET A 1 28.50 -14.21 -42.02
N MET A 2 29.19 -13.15 -42.45
CA MET A 2 29.54 -12.94 -43.87
C MET A 2 30.38 -14.13 -44.35
N ARG A 3 29.87 -14.89 -45.32
CA ARG A 3 30.61 -15.97 -45.98
C ARG A 3 31.20 -15.40 -47.26
N LEU A 4 32.51 -15.15 -47.28
CA LEU A 4 33.19 -14.96 -48.57
C LEU A 4 33.22 -16.28 -49.33
N PHE A 5 33.28 -16.16 -50.65
CA PHE A 5 33.32 -17.27 -51.59
C PHE A 5 34.34 -18.33 -51.18
N SER A 6 34.01 -19.61 -51.37
CA SER A 6 35.03 -20.67 -51.38
C SER A 6 36.10 -20.31 -52.41
N PRO A 7 37.41 -20.52 -52.16
CA PRO A 7 38.48 -20.11 -53.05
C PRO A 7 38.31 -20.74 -54.44
N ARG A 8 37.73 -19.97 -55.35
CA ARG A 8 37.48 -20.28 -56.76
C ARG A 8 37.67 -18.99 -57.52
N LYS A 9 38.64 -18.97 -58.45
CA LYS A 9 38.89 -17.77 -59.27
C LYS A 9 37.82 -17.66 -60.34
N THR A 10 36.96 -16.64 -60.22
CA THR A 10 35.96 -16.29 -61.25
C THR A 10 36.53 -15.21 -62.16
N THR A 11 36.38 -15.35 -63.47
CA THR A 11 36.86 -14.32 -64.41
C THR A 11 35.84 -13.19 -64.54
N LEU A 12 36.24 -11.97 -64.16
CA LEU A 12 35.53 -10.73 -64.44
C LEU A 12 36.07 -10.13 -65.74
N MET A 13 35.30 -10.25 -66.81
CA MET A 13 35.66 -9.72 -68.12
C MET A 13 34.95 -8.38 -68.37
N PHE A 14 35.73 -7.29 -68.37
CA PHE A 14 35.26 -5.95 -68.67
C PHE A 14 35.42 -5.68 -70.16
N VAL A 15 34.29 -5.54 -70.86
CA VAL A 15 34.26 -5.19 -72.28
C VAL A 15 33.93 -3.71 -72.42
N ILE A 16 34.95 -2.90 -72.69
CA ILE A 16 34.81 -1.47 -72.96
C ILE A 16 34.25 -1.32 -74.37
N ARG A 17 33.07 -0.70 -74.48
CA ARG A 17 32.40 -0.42 -75.76
C ARG A 17 32.81 0.96 -76.28
N ASP A 18 32.68 1.13 -77.59
CA ASP A 18 32.85 2.41 -78.29
C ASP A 18 34.18 3.10 -77.96
N LYS A 19 35.27 2.30 -78.05
CA LYS A 19 36.63 2.76 -77.74
C LYS A 19 36.99 4.01 -78.55
N THR A 20 37.30 5.09 -77.83
CA THR A 20 37.76 6.36 -78.39
C THR A 20 39.27 6.34 -78.66
N ARG A 21 39.91 7.52 -78.81
CA ARG A 21 41.35 7.64 -79.12
C ARG A 21 42.27 7.22 -77.98
N THR A 22 41.76 7.00 -76.77
CA THR A 22 42.57 6.61 -75.62
C THR A 22 43.06 5.16 -75.76
N PRO A 23 44.38 4.91 -75.68
CA PRO A 23 44.94 3.55 -75.72
C PRO A 23 44.44 2.67 -74.57
N LEU A 24 44.37 1.36 -74.79
CA LEU A 24 43.86 0.42 -73.77
C LEU A 24 44.84 0.30 -72.60
N GLU A 25 46.13 0.44 -72.90
CA GLU A 25 47.26 0.42 -71.98
C GLU A 25 47.14 1.47 -70.87
N ASN A 26 46.39 2.55 -71.11
CA ASN A 26 46.12 3.59 -70.12
C ASN A 26 44.80 3.37 -69.37
N LEU A 27 43.80 2.75 -70.01
CA LEU A 27 42.48 2.51 -69.42
C LEU A 27 42.47 1.30 -68.50
N GLU A 28 43.18 0.25 -68.88
CA GLU A 28 43.21 -1.01 -68.14
C GLU A 28 43.78 -0.83 -66.71
N PRO A 29 44.91 -0.15 -66.47
CA PRO A 29 45.42 0.06 -65.11
C PRO A 29 44.44 0.82 -64.22
N VAL A 30 43.78 1.86 -64.76
CA VAL A 30 42.79 2.67 -64.01
C VAL A 30 41.60 1.82 -63.60
N LEU A 31 41.06 1.02 -64.52
CA LEU A 31 39.92 0.15 -64.26
C LEU A 31 40.28 -0.94 -63.22
N ARG A 32 41.49 -1.50 -63.31
CA ARG A 32 42.01 -2.44 -62.30
C ARG A 32 42.17 -1.80 -60.92
N GLU A 33 42.68 -0.57 -60.87
CA GLU A 33 42.82 0.19 -59.63
C GLU A 33 41.45 0.47 -58.98
N ASP A 34 40.46 0.89 -59.76
CA ASP A 34 39.12 1.16 -59.26
C ASP A 34 38.42 -0.10 -58.74
N ILE A 35 38.59 -1.24 -59.42
CA ILE A 35 38.11 -2.55 -58.94
C ILE A 35 38.77 -2.91 -57.60
N GLN A 36 40.07 -2.67 -57.46
CA GLN A 36 40.79 -2.92 -56.22
C GLN A 36 40.30 -2.00 -55.09
N LYS A 37 40.05 -0.71 -55.37
CA LYS A 37 39.44 0.22 -54.41
C LYS A 37 38.06 -0.24 -53.94
N ILE A 38 37.21 -0.72 -54.86
CA ILE A 38 35.91 -1.29 -54.51
C ILE A 38 36.10 -2.51 -53.59
N TRP A 39 37.02 -3.41 -53.92
CA TRP A 39 37.33 -4.58 -53.09
C TRP A 39 37.84 -4.22 -51.69
N ASP A 40 38.62 -3.16 -51.58
CA ASP A 40 39.19 -2.69 -50.31
C ASP A 40 38.14 -2.02 -49.41
N PHE A 41 37.13 -1.37 -49.99
CA PHE A 41 36.04 -0.72 -49.26
C PHE A 41 34.97 -1.69 -48.74
N VAL A 42 34.79 -2.85 -49.38
CA VAL A 42 33.79 -3.84 -48.96
C VAL A 42 34.16 -4.46 -47.61
N PRO A 43 33.24 -4.53 -46.63
CA PRO A 43 33.48 -5.20 -45.35
C PRO A 43 33.81 -6.69 -45.56
N LYS A 44 34.96 -7.14 -45.04
CA LYS A 44 35.45 -8.52 -45.14
C LYS A 44 35.54 -9.15 -43.73
N PRO A 45 35.22 -10.45 -43.54
CA PRO A 45 35.54 -11.21 -42.35
C PRO A 45 37.04 -11.17 -42.06
N GLU A 46 37.40 -11.31 -40.78
CA GLU A 46 38.78 -11.16 -40.32
C GLU A 46 39.78 -12.06 -41.08
N ALA A 47 39.36 -13.27 -41.45
CA ALA A 47 40.19 -14.22 -42.21
C ALA A 47 40.60 -13.75 -43.63
N HIS A 48 39.90 -12.74 -44.20
CA HIS A 48 40.12 -12.27 -45.57
C HIS A 48 40.35 -10.75 -45.67
N LYS A 49 40.60 -10.08 -44.55
CA LYS A 49 40.71 -8.62 -44.47
C LYS A 49 41.81 -8.06 -45.37
N GLU A 50 42.94 -8.76 -45.46
CA GLU A 50 44.12 -8.39 -46.26
C GLU A 50 44.25 -9.17 -47.58
N THR A 51 43.28 -10.02 -47.92
CA THR A 51 43.37 -10.83 -49.14
C THR A 51 43.11 -9.95 -50.38
N PRO A 52 44.00 -9.94 -51.40
CA PRO A 52 43.80 -9.16 -52.62
C PRO A 52 42.69 -9.76 -53.49
N ILE A 53 42.08 -8.93 -54.35
CA ILE A 53 40.98 -9.37 -55.23
C ILE A 53 41.41 -10.47 -56.20
N SER A 54 42.69 -10.47 -56.59
CA SER A 54 43.30 -11.44 -57.51
C SER A 54 43.26 -12.88 -57.00
N GLU A 55 42.99 -13.10 -55.71
CA GLU A 55 42.82 -14.43 -55.14
C GLU A 55 41.43 -15.02 -55.41
N PHE A 56 40.42 -14.18 -55.60
CA PHE A 56 39.04 -14.58 -55.88
C PHE A 56 38.62 -14.34 -57.33
N PHE A 57 39.24 -13.39 -58.02
CA PHE A 57 38.85 -13.00 -59.37
C PHE A 57 40.04 -12.86 -60.31
N ASN A 58 39.86 -13.33 -61.56
CA ASN A 58 40.73 -12.97 -62.67
C ASN A 58 40.11 -11.76 -63.38
N VAL A 59 40.81 -10.63 -63.44
CA VAL A 59 40.30 -9.43 -64.12
C VAL A 59 40.87 -9.37 -65.53
N GLU A 60 39.99 -9.37 -66.53
CA GLU A 60 40.31 -9.30 -67.96
C GLU A 60 39.66 -8.06 -68.56
N VAL A 61 40.42 -7.26 -69.32
CA VAL A 61 39.90 -6.05 -69.95
C VAL A 61 40.05 -6.17 -71.47
N VAL A 62 38.96 -5.91 -72.19
CA VAL A 62 38.91 -5.93 -73.65
C VAL A 62 38.22 -4.67 -74.12
N ALA A 63 38.73 -4.04 -75.18
CA ALA A 63 38.08 -2.88 -75.78
C ALA A 63 37.62 -3.17 -77.20
N LEU A 64 36.38 -2.78 -77.50
CA LEU A 64 35.75 -2.91 -78.81
C LEU A 64 35.52 -1.52 -79.39
N SER A 65 35.74 -1.36 -80.69
CA SER A 65 35.52 -0.13 -81.43
C SER A 65 34.02 0.20 -81.53
N SER A 66 33.66 1.44 -81.88
CA SER A 66 32.24 1.76 -82.14
C SER A 66 31.72 0.95 -83.32
N TYR A 67 30.59 0.28 -83.13
CA TYR A 67 29.94 -0.48 -84.20
C TYR A 67 29.44 0.46 -85.31
N GLU A 68 28.89 1.61 -84.92
CA GLU A 68 28.32 2.59 -85.86
C GLU A 68 29.41 3.27 -86.70
N GLU A 69 30.55 3.61 -86.10
CA GLU A 69 31.62 4.33 -86.81
C GLU A 69 32.60 3.40 -87.54
N LYS A 70 32.84 2.20 -86.99
CA LYS A 70 33.91 1.28 -87.41
C LYS A 70 33.44 -0.17 -87.36
N GLU A 71 32.37 -0.45 -88.09
CA GLU A 71 31.68 -1.75 -88.12
C GLU A 71 32.63 -2.94 -88.38
N GLU A 72 33.45 -2.87 -89.42
CA GLU A 72 34.35 -3.99 -89.80
C GLU A 72 35.40 -4.26 -88.71
N GLN A 73 35.97 -3.21 -88.14
CA GLN A 73 36.94 -3.33 -87.04
C GLN A 73 36.28 -3.91 -85.77
N PHE A 74 35.04 -3.52 -85.48
CA PHE A 74 34.28 -4.10 -84.37
C PHE A 74 34.03 -5.60 -84.59
N LYS A 75 33.55 -6.00 -85.78
CA LYS A 75 33.31 -7.42 -86.12
C LYS A 75 34.58 -8.26 -85.98
N GLU A 76 35.72 -7.74 -86.45
CA GLU A 76 37.02 -8.40 -86.30
C GLU A 76 37.40 -8.57 -84.82
N GLN A 77 37.27 -7.51 -84.02
CA GLN A 77 37.58 -7.56 -82.58
C GLN A 77 36.66 -8.50 -81.81
N VAL A 78 35.36 -8.55 -82.15
CA VAL A 78 34.41 -9.51 -81.59
C VAL A 78 34.76 -10.94 -82.00
N ALA A 79 35.18 -11.16 -83.25
CA ALA A 79 35.62 -12.48 -83.71
C ALA A 79 36.87 -12.95 -82.94
N ASN A 80 37.84 -12.05 -82.70
CA ASN A 80 39.00 -12.33 -81.87
C ASN A 80 38.58 -12.69 -80.43
N LEU A 81 37.69 -11.89 -79.82
CA LEU A 81 37.16 -12.17 -78.48
C LEU A 81 36.46 -13.53 -78.43
N ARG A 82 35.62 -13.86 -79.41
CA ARG A 82 34.97 -15.18 -79.54
C ARG A 82 36.01 -16.31 -79.64
N GLY A 83 37.11 -16.10 -80.36
CA GLY A 83 38.26 -17.02 -80.44
C GLY A 83 38.83 -17.39 -79.07
N ARG A 84 38.89 -16.43 -78.14
CA ARG A 84 39.35 -16.66 -76.76
C ARG A 84 38.41 -17.58 -75.97
N PHE A 85 37.10 -17.54 -76.24
CA PHE A 85 36.12 -18.41 -75.57
C PHE A 85 36.20 -19.87 -76.01
N PHE A 86 36.58 -20.15 -77.26
CA PHE A 86 36.75 -21.53 -77.72
C PHE A 86 37.87 -22.28 -76.98
N HIS A 87 38.90 -21.55 -76.54
CA HIS A 87 40.00 -22.08 -75.74
C HIS A 87 39.84 -21.81 -74.24
N SER A 88 38.67 -21.36 -73.79
CA SER A 88 38.42 -20.93 -72.40
C SER A 88 38.67 -22.00 -71.34
N ILE A 89 38.62 -23.26 -71.75
CA ILE A 89 38.70 -24.46 -70.92
C ILE A 89 40.16 -24.89 -70.64
N ALA A 90 41.12 -24.40 -71.42
CA ALA A 90 42.54 -24.72 -71.25
C ALA A 90 43.09 -24.16 -69.93
N PRO A 91 44.17 -24.74 -69.35
CA PRO A 91 44.86 -24.16 -68.20
C PRO A 91 45.29 -22.71 -68.49
N GLY A 92 44.86 -21.76 -67.64
CA GLY A 92 45.06 -20.32 -67.87
C GLY A 92 44.04 -19.66 -68.80
N GLY A 93 43.00 -20.38 -69.23
CA GLY A 93 41.90 -19.88 -70.04
C GLY A 93 40.83 -19.09 -69.26
N LEU A 94 39.89 -18.48 -70.00
CA LEU A 94 38.87 -17.58 -69.46
C LEU A 94 37.90 -18.23 -68.45
N ALA A 95 37.77 -19.56 -68.42
CA ALA A 95 36.76 -20.25 -67.60
C ALA A 95 37.10 -20.35 -66.10
N GLY A 96 38.23 -19.76 -65.64
CA GLY A 96 38.58 -19.70 -64.22
C GLY A 96 38.90 -21.05 -63.56
N ASP A 97 38.91 -21.11 -62.23
CA ASP A 97 39.13 -22.36 -61.49
C ASP A 97 37.89 -23.27 -61.55
N ARG A 98 38.10 -24.55 -61.91
CA ARG A 98 37.06 -25.56 -62.11
C ARG A 98 36.72 -26.35 -60.85
N ARG A 99 37.30 -26.02 -59.70
CA ARG A 99 36.93 -26.65 -58.44
C ARG A 99 35.46 -26.39 -58.11
N GLY A 100 34.66 -27.46 -58.12
CA GLY A 100 33.24 -27.44 -57.72
C GLY A 100 32.25 -26.94 -58.77
N VAL A 101 32.53 -27.20 -60.05
CA VAL A 101 31.57 -27.03 -61.16
C VAL A 101 30.31 -27.85 -60.89
N VAL A 102 29.14 -27.22 -61.05
CA VAL A 102 27.83 -27.87 -60.91
C VAL A 102 27.49 -28.54 -62.25
N PRO A 103 27.13 -29.84 -62.27
CA PRO A 103 26.64 -30.48 -63.48
C PRO A 103 25.42 -29.74 -64.06
N ALA A 104 25.26 -29.74 -65.37
CA ALA A 104 24.14 -29.05 -66.02
C ALA A 104 22.77 -29.49 -65.46
N SER A 105 22.62 -30.77 -65.11
CA SER A 105 21.42 -31.32 -64.47
C SER A 105 21.10 -30.74 -63.09
N GLY A 106 22.10 -30.25 -62.35
CA GLY A 106 21.96 -29.65 -61.03
C GLY A 106 21.91 -28.12 -61.02
N PHE A 107 22.09 -27.47 -62.18
CA PHE A 107 22.19 -26.01 -62.26
C PHE A 107 20.90 -25.30 -61.84
N SER A 108 19.73 -25.79 -62.26
CA SER A 108 18.44 -25.18 -61.93
C SER A 108 18.19 -25.13 -60.42
N PHE A 109 18.47 -26.24 -59.72
CA PHE A 109 18.35 -26.31 -58.26
C PHE A 109 19.35 -25.37 -57.57
N SER A 110 20.61 -25.37 -58.01
CA SER A 110 21.65 -24.47 -57.48
C SER A 110 21.26 -23.00 -57.64
N ALA A 111 20.79 -22.59 -58.82
CA ALA A 111 20.36 -21.24 -59.11
C ALA A 111 19.17 -20.81 -58.24
N GLN A 112 18.19 -21.70 -58.01
CA GLN A 112 17.07 -21.42 -57.11
C GLN A 112 17.52 -21.21 -55.66
N GLN A 113 18.50 -21.98 -55.17
CA GLN A 113 19.05 -21.76 -53.83
C GLN A 113 19.82 -20.44 -53.72
N ILE A 114 20.66 -20.12 -54.72
CA ILE A 114 21.36 -18.83 -54.79
C ILE A 114 20.36 -17.68 -54.78
N TRP A 115 19.29 -17.77 -55.58
CA TRP A 115 18.26 -16.73 -55.64
C TRP A 115 17.50 -16.57 -54.33
N ARG A 116 17.17 -17.68 -53.65
CA ARG A 116 16.53 -17.65 -52.33
C ARG A 116 17.40 -16.90 -51.32
N VAL A 117 18.69 -17.23 -51.25
CA VAL A 117 19.65 -16.57 -50.36
C VAL A 117 19.78 -15.07 -50.66
N ILE A 118 19.82 -14.69 -51.94
CA ILE A 118 19.87 -13.27 -52.35
C ILE A 118 18.59 -12.54 -51.90
N LYS A 119 17.42 -13.14 -52.14
CA LYS A 119 16.12 -12.52 -51.84
C LYS A 119 15.86 -12.35 -50.34
N GLU A 120 16.35 -13.28 -49.52
CA GLU A 120 16.16 -13.25 -48.06
C GLU A 120 17.24 -12.44 -47.32
N ASN A 121 18.25 -11.92 -48.04
CA ASN A 121 19.36 -11.20 -47.42
C ASN A 121 18.98 -9.76 -47.06
N LYS A 122 18.84 -9.48 -45.76
CA LYS A 122 18.55 -8.14 -45.22
C LYS A 122 19.64 -7.11 -45.53
N ASP A 123 20.89 -7.52 -45.73
CA ASP A 123 21.98 -6.59 -46.07
C ASP A 123 21.82 -6.02 -47.50
N LEU A 124 21.02 -6.66 -48.34
CA LEU A 124 20.65 -6.18 -49.68
C LEU A 124 19.34 -5.37 -49.68
N ASP A 125 18.64 -5.31 -48.54
CA ASP A 125 17.45 -4.47 -48.33
C ASP A 125 17.88 -3.03 -48.04
N LEU A 126 18.53 -2.42 -49.03
CA LEU A 126 19.01 -1.04 -48.95
C LEU A 126 17.79 -0.12 -49.05
N PRO A 127 17.47 0.66 -48.00
CA PRO A 127 16.42 1.67 -48.11
C PRO A 127 16.74 2.58 -49.28
N ALA A 128 15.73 2.96 -50.05
CA ALA A 128 15.92 3.98 -51.08
C ALA A 128 16.61 5.20 -50.44
N HIS A 129 17.64 5.76 -51.09
CA HIS A 129 18.45 6.86 -50.55
C HIS A 129 17.59 8.00 -49.95
N LYS A 130 16.41 8.25 -50.55
CA LYS A 130 15.39 9.20 -50.05
C LYS A 130 14.93 8.88 -48.62
N VAL A 131 14.64 7.62 -48.31
CA VAL A 131 14.18 7.15 -46.98
C VAL A 131 15.32 7.23 -45.96
N MET A 132 16.56 6.91 -46.37
CA MET A 132 17.73 7.03 -45.50
C MET A 132 17.96 8.50 -45.10
N VAL A 133 17.96 9.42 -46.07
CA VAL A 133 18.12 10.85 -45.78
C VAL A 133 16.96 11.38 -44.94
N ALA A 134 15.72 10.99 -45.24
CA ALA A 134 14.56 11.36 -44.44
C ALA A 134 14.71 10.89 -42.98
N THR A 135 15.21 9.68 -42.75
CA THR A 135 15.38 9.12 -41.39
C THR A 135 16.32 9.98 -40.56
N VAL A 136 17.49 10.31 -41.12
CA VAL A 136 18.49 11.13 -40.42
C VAL A 136 17.95 12.53 -40.16
N ARG A 137 17.35 13.18 -41.18
CA ARG A 137 16.84 14.56 -41.04
C ARG A 137 15.67 14.66 -40.07
N CYS A 138 14.69 13.76 -40.17
CA CYS A 138 13.56 13.74 -39.24
C CYS A 138 14.00 13.46 -37.80
N GLU A 139 15.08 12.69 -37.59
CA GLU A 139 15.64 12.45 -36.27
C GLU A 139 16.39 13.66 -35.71
N GLU A 140 17.17 14.36 -36.54
CA GLU A 140 17.83 15.62 -36.17
C GLU A 140 16.81 16.66 -35.73
N ILE A 141 15.77 16.89 -36.54
CA ILE A 141 14.69 17.84 -36.22
C ILE A 141 14.00 17.44 -34.91
N ALA A 142 13.65 16.16 -34.74
CA ALA A 142 13.01 15.68 -33.50
C ALA A 142 13.90 15.93 -32.27
N ASN A 143 15.20 15.63 -32.35
CA ASN A 143 16.13 15.84 -31.25
C ASN A 143 16.32 17.33 -30.94
N GLU A 144 16.34 18.19 -31.95
CA GLU A 144 16.38 19.64 -31.79
C GLU A 144 15.12 20.17 -31.08
N LYS A 145 13.92 19.76 -31.53
CA LYS A 145 12.66 20.16 -30.88
C LYS A 145 12.60 19.70 -29.43
N HIS A 146 13.06 18.48 -29.15
CA HIS A 146 13.16 17.99 -27.77
C HIS A 146 14.11 18.83 -26.92
N ALA A 147 15.32 19.13 -27.41
CA ALA A 147 16.28 19.96 -26.69
C ALA A 147 15.75 21.38 -26.42
N ASN A 148 15.12 22.00 -27.42
CA ASN A 148 14.52 23.32 -27.31
C ASN A 148 13.33 23.33 -26.33
N PHE A 149 12.57 22.23 -26.25
CA PHE A 149 11.51 22.06 -25.25
C PHE A 149 12.09 22.00 -23.83
N SER A 150 13.18 21.26 -23.63
CA SER A 150 13.83 21.17 -22.30
C SER A 150 14.36 22.51 -21.79
N THR A 151 14.62 23.47 -22.66
CA THR A 151 15.06 24.83 -22.30
C THR A 151 13.95 25.88 -22.40
N ASN A 152 12.71 25.47 -22.65
CA ASN A 152 11.59 26.39 -22.79
C ASN A 152 11.28 27.08 -21.45
N GLU A 153 11.27 28.41 -21.44
CA GLU A 153 11.10 29.18 -20.20
C GLU A 153 9.75 28.96 -19.52
N GLU A 154 8.66 28.89 -20.30
CA GLU A 154 7.32 28.65 -19.75
C GLU A 154 7.18 27.25 -19.14
N TRP A 155 7.78 26.24 -19.78
CA TRP A 155 7.85 24.88 -19.23
C TRP A 155 8.67 24.85 -17.94
N CYS A 156 9.89 25.39 -17.94
CA CYS A 156 10.78 25.36 -16.78
C CYS A 156 10.15 26.05 -15.55
N GLN A 157 9.50 27.20 -15.75
CA GLN A 157 8.77 27.89 -14.67
C GLN A 157 7.62 27.05 -14.11
N MET A 158 6.91 26.32 -14.99
CA MET A 158 5.82 25.44 -14.59
C MET A 158 6.34 24.21 -13.83
N GLU A 159 7.41 23.60 -14.32
CA GLU A 159 8.07 22.46 -13.68
C GLU A 159 8.57 22.81 -12.27
N GLU A 160 9.17 23.98 -12.10
CA GLU A 160 9.61 24.48 -10.79
C GLU A 160 8.43 24.77 -9.86
N SER A 161 7.40 25.45 -10.36
CA SER A 161 6.20 25.80 -9.56
C SER A 161 5.48 24.56 -9.00
N VAL A 162 5.42 23.50 -9.82
CA VAL A 162 4.80 22.21 -9.48
C VAL A 162 5.54 21.44 -8.39
N GLN A 163 6.79 21.79 -8.05
CA GLN A 163 7.50 21.19 -6.92
C GLN A 163 6.96 21.67 -5.56
N PHE A 164 6.33 22.83 -5.53
CA PHE A 164 5.88 23.46 -4.28
C PHE A 164 4.36 23.43 -4.12
N SER A 165 3.63 23.58 -5.22
CA SER A 165 2.18 23.76 -5.16
C SER A 165 1.49 23.33 -6.46
N PRO A 166 0.18 23.02 -6.41
CA PRO A 166 -0.56 22.73 -7.63
C PRO A 166 -0.69 23.99 -8.49
N VAL A 167 -0.36 23.88 -9.78
CA VAL A 167 -0.41 24.98 -10.75
C VAL A 167 -1.74 25.00 -11.50
N THR A 168 -2.46 26.12 -11.42
CA THR A 168 -3.71 26.31 -12.15
C THR A 168 -3.49 26.38 -13.66
N GLY A 169 -4.34 25.69 -14.43
CA GLY A 169 -4.27 25.60 -15.88
C GLY A 169 -3.13 24.72 -16.38
N PHE A 170 -2.53 23.88 -15.52
CA PHE A 170 -1.35 23.06 -15.85
C PHE A 170 -1.55 22.28 -17.16
N GLY A 171 -2.63 21.49 -17.25
CA GLY A 171 -2.89 20.62 -18.39
C GLY A 171 -3.07 21.39 -19.69
N LYS A 172 -3.86 22.47 -19.68
CA LYS A 172 -4.09 23.31 -20.87
C LYS A 172 -2.82 24.01 -21.34
N ARG A 173 -2.05 24.60 -20.42
CA ARG A 173 -0.81 25.31 -20.73
C ARG A 173 0.22 24.34 -21.29
N LEU A 174 0.45 23.22 -20.62
CA LEU A 174 1.39 22.19 -21.07
C LEU A 174 0.99 21.61 -22.43
N SER A 175 -0.30 21.33 -22.64
CA SER A 175 -0.81 20.85 -23.93
C SER A 175 -0.56 21.86 -25.05
N SER A 176 -0.68 23.16 -24.77
CA SER A 176 -0.40 24.22 -25.74
C SER A 176 1.08 24.24 -26.13
N ILE A 177 1.98 24.14 -25.15
CA ILE A 177 3.43 24.10 -25.41
C ILE A 177 3.76 22.84 -26.23
N LEU A 178 3.30 21.66 -25.80
CA LEU A 178 3.52 20.40 -26.55
C LEU A 178 3.02 20.48 -28.00
N ASN A 179 1.81 21.02 -28.22
CA ASN A 179 1.26 21.20 -29.57
C ASN A 179 2.11 22.14 -30.43
N SER A 180 2.68 23.19 -29.85
CA SER A 180 3.57 24.10 -30.58
C SER A 180 4.78 23.35 -31.14
N TYR A 181 5.49 22.58 -30.29
CA TYR A 181 6.68 21.85 -30.71
C TYR A 181 6.38 20.71 -31.68
N LEU A 182 5.25 20.01 -31.51
CA LEU A 182 4.81 18.97 -32.45
C LEU A 182 4.41 19.59 -33.81
N SER A 183 3.71 20.71 -33.81
CA SER A 183 3.36 21.42 -35.04
C SER A 183 4.58 21.99 -35.76
N GLU A 184 5.59 22.47 -35.03
CA GLU A 184 6.86 22.91 -35.62
C GLU A 184 7.61 21.75 -36.26
N TYR A 185 7.67 20.59 -35.59
CA TYR A 185 8.23 19.37 -36.15
C TYR A 185 7.53 18.99 -37.46
N ASP A 186 6.20 18.96 -37.47
CA ASP A 186 5.42 18.63 -38.67
C ASP A 186 5.71 19.61 -39.83
N SER A 187 5.83 20.90 -39.52
CA SER A 187 6.13 21.94 -40.51
C SER A 187 7.51 21.74 -41.16
N GLU A 188 8.51 21.39 -40.36
CA GLU A 188 9.90 21.22 -40.80
C GLU A 188 10.11 19.86 -41.49
N ALA A 189 9.37 18.84 -41.06
CA ALA A 189 9.43 17.50 -41.62
C ALA A 189 8.51 17.28 -42.85
N THR A 190 7.77 18.32 -43.28
CA THR A 190 6.70 18.22 -44.30
C THR A 190 7.16 17.62 -45.63
N TYR A 191 8.41 17.85 -46.05
CA TYR A 191 8.92 17.42 -47.36
C TYR A 191 9.54 16.01 -47.38
N PHE A 192 9.63 15.35 -46.21
CA PHE A 192 10.22 14.02 -46.11
C PHE A 192 9.21 12.90 -46.33
N ASP A 193 9.73 11.67 -46.37
CA ASP A 193 8.89 10.48 -46.49
C ASP A 193 7.84 10.40 -45.38
N GLU A 194 6.59 10.12 -45.74
CA GLU A 194 5.45 10.14 -44.84
C GLU A 194 5.56 9.10 -43.72
N GLY A 195 6.07 7.90 -44.04
CA GLY A 195 6.25 6.84 -43.06
C GLY A 195 7.32 7.22 -42.03
N VAL A 196 8.43 7.80 -42.52
CA VAL A 196 9.53 8.24 -41.67
C VAL A 196 9.13 9.39 -40.76
N ARG A 197 8.53 10.46 -41.29
CA ARG A 197 8.13 11.62 -40.48
C ARG A 197 7.09 11.24 -39.43
N SER A 198 6.13 10.38 -39.77
CA SER A 198 5.09 9.95 -38.83
C SER A 198 5.68 9.10 -37.69
N ALA A 199 6.63 8.21 -38.02
CA ALA A 199 7.31 7.38 -37.03
C ALA A 199 8.18 8.23 -36.09
N LYS A 200 8.95 9.17 -36.64
CA LYS A 200 9.82 10.06 -35.87
C LYS A 200 9.04 11.11 -35.07
N GLY A 201 7.92 11.60 -35.58
CA GLY A 201 6.99 12.48 -34.86
C GLY A 201 6.38 11.80 -33.63
N LYS A 202 5.93 10.54 -33.75
CA LYS A 202 5.49 9.75 -32.59
C LYS A 202 6.61 9.54 -31.57
N GLN A 203 7.82 9.24 -32.03
CA GLN A 203 8.97 9.09 -31.14
C GLN A 203 9.29 10.40 -30.38
N LEU A 204 9.13 11.56 -31.03
CA LEU A 204 9.26 12.87 -30.39
C LEU A 204 8.19 13.06 -29.32
N GLU A 205 6.91 12.82 -29.66
CA GLU A 205 5.78 12.91 -28.73
C GLU A 205 6.02 12.05 -27.48
N GLU A 206 6.42 10.79 -27.65
CA GLU A 206 6.72 9.89 -26.54
C GLU A 206 7.85 10.41 -25.63
N LYS A 207 8.94 10.94 -26.22
CA LYS A 207 10.06 11.52 -25.45
C LYS A 207 9.64 12.76 -24.67
N LEU A 208 8.85 13.65 -25.28
CA LEU A 208 8.32 14.84 -24.61
C LEU A 208 7.40 14.45 -23.46
N LEU A 209 6.53 13.46 -23.67
CA LEU A 209 5.66 12.94 -22.62
C LEU A 209 6.45 12.32 -21.46
N GLN A 210 7.53 11.58 -21.74
CA GLN A 210 8.43 11.07 -20.71
C GLN A 210 9.10 12.18 -19.90
N LEU A 211 9.48 13.28 -20.55
CA LEU A 211 10.11 14.42 -19.88
C LEU A 211 9.15 15.13 -18.91
N VAL A 212 7.88 15.29 -19.30
CA VAL A 212 6.89 16.05 -18.49
C VAL A 212 6.18 15.18 -17.45
N GLN A 213 6.31 13.86 -17.53
CA GLN A 213 5.64 12.90 -16.65
C GLN A 213 5.93 13.10 -15.15
N PRO A 214 7.18 13.37 -14.71
CA PRO A 214 7.47 13.61 -13.29
C PRO A 214 6.73 14.83 -12.73
N ALA A 215 6.63 15.92 -13.50
CA ALA A 215 5.87 17.11 -13.09
C ALA A 215 4.39 16.79 -12.96
N TYR A 216 3.80 16.07 -13.91
CA TYR A 216 2.40 15.63 -13.81
C TYR A 216 2.14 14.77 -12.56
N GLN A 217 3.05 13.84 -12.23
CA GLN A 217 2.94 13.04 -11.01
C GLN A 217 3.04 13.89 -9.74
N SER A 218 3.92 14.90 -9.72
CA SER A 218 4.03 15.86 -8.62
C SER A 218 2.74 16.68 -8.46
N MET A 219 2.19 17.18 -9.56
CA MET A 219 0.91 17.91 -9.60
C MET A 219 -0.22 17.09 -8.96
N LEU A 220 -0.38 15.82 -9.37
CA LEU A 220 -1.37 14.93 -8.76
C LEU A 220 -1.08 14.64 -7.27
N GLY A 221 0.21 14.54 -6.90
CA GLY A 221 0.64 14.39 -5.52
C GLY A 221 0.19 15.55 -4.62
N HIS A 222 0.38 16.78 -5.10
CA HIS A 222 -0.04 18.00 -4.40
C HIS A 222 -1.56 18.15 -4.34
N ILE A 223 -2.28 17.83 -5.43
CA ILE A 223 -3.75 17.78 -5.42
C ILE A 223 -4.22 16.80 -4.34
N ARG A 224 -3.67 15.59 -4.29
CA ARG A 224 -4.05 14.59 -3.28
C ARG A 224 -3.80 15.07 -1.86
N SER A 225 -2.59 15.52 -1.54
CA SER A 225 -2.26 15.96 -0.17
C SER A 225 -3.08 17.18 0.24
N GLY A 226 -3.25 18.16 -0.65
CA GLY A 226 -4.06 19.34 -0.39
C GLY A 226 -5.55 19.03 -0.16
N ASN A 227 -6.11 18.06 -0.88
CA ASN A 227 -7.49 17.61 -0.66
C ASN A 227 -7.64 16.84 0.65
N LEU A 228 -6.67 15.97 0.99
CA LEU A 228 -6.69 15.23 2.25
C LEU A 228 -6.65 16.17 3.47
N GLU A 229 -5.79 17.19 3.47
CA GLU A 229 -5.74 18.16 4.57
C GLU A 229 -7.05 18.97 4.67
N LYS A 230 -7.61 19.41 3.54
CA LYS A 230 -8.93 20.07 3.52
C LYS A 230 -10.05 19.15 4.02
N PHE A 231 -9.96 17.86 3.74
CA PHE A 231 -10.90 16.87 4.26
C PHE A 231 -10.81 16.79 5.78
N LYS A 232 -9.59 16.64 6.34
CA LYS A 232 -9.37 16.61 7.80
C LYS A 232 -9.96 17.85 8.49
N ASP A 233 -9.64 19.03 7.98
CA ASP A 233 -10.14 20.30 8.53
C ASP A 233 -11.68 20.41 8.48
N LYS A 234 -12.29 20.01 7.37
CA LYS A 234 -13.75 20.04 7.21
C LYS A 234 -14.43 19.01 8.10
N PHE A 235 -13.86 17.81 8.17
CA PHE A 235 -14.38 16.71 8.96
C PHE A 235 -14.35 17.04 10.45
N GLU A 236 -13.22 17.57 10.95
CA GLU A 236 -13.11 18.03 12.33
C GLU A 236 -14.13 19.12 12.66
N LYS A 237 -14.34 20.10 11.77
CA LYS A 237 -15.34 21.15 11.95
C LYS A 237 -16.77 20.60 11.98
N ALA A 238 -17.11 19.63 11.13
CA ALA A 238 -18.42 19.00 11.10
C ALA A 238 -18.69 18.24 12.41
N LEU A 239 -17.70 17.49 12.91
CA LEU A 239 -17.81 16.79 14.19
C LEU A 239 -17.98 17.77 15.36
N ASN A 240 -17.22 18.88 15.37
CA ASN A 240 -17.33 19.91 16.40
C ASN A 240 -18.66 20.69 16.33
N ALA A 241 -19.33 20.72 15.17
CA ALA A 241 -20.66 21.28 15.01
C ALA A 241 -21.79 20.35 15.51
N GLY A 242 -21.45 19.12 15.91
CA GLY A 242 -22.41 18.13 16.41
C GLY A 242 -23.10 17.33 15.31
N GLU A 243 -22.56 17.30 14.09
CA GLU A 243 -23.05 16.41 13.05
C GLU A 243 -22.77 14.94 13.40
N GLY A 244 -23.67 14.04 13.04
CA GLY A 244 -23.49 12.60 13.25
C GLY A 244 -22.26 12.08 12.50
N PHE A 245 -21.45 11.25 13.15
CA PHE A 245 -20.13 10.82 12.67
C PHE A 245 -20.16 10.28 11.23
N SER A 246 -21.03 9.30 10.95
CA SER A 246 -21.12 8.67 9.63
C SER A 246 -21.64 9.61 8.55
N SER A 247 -22.58 10.49 8.92
CA SER A 247 -23.12 11.50 7.99
C SER A 247 -22.04 12.53 7.62
N ALA A 248 -21.29 13.02 8.61
CA ALA A 248 -20.18 13.94 8.41
C ALA A 248 -19.07 13.30 7.56
N ALA A 249 -18.70 12.04 7.86
CA ALA A 249 -17.69 11.31 7.11
C ALA A 249 -18.10 11.12 5.63
N CYS A 250 -19.34 10.70 5.39
CA CYS A 250 -19.88 10.50 4.04
C CYS A 250 -19.92 11.82 3.24
N ALA A 251 -20.50 12.88 3.82
CA ALA A 251 -20.61 14.19 3.17
C ALA A 251 -19.24 14.82 2.88
N CYS A 252 -18.31 14.77 3.84
CA CYS A 252 -16.95 15.29 3.66
C CYS A 252 -16.19 14.49 2.61
N THR A 253 -16.34 13.16 2.58
CA THR A 253 -15.69 12.29 1.59
C THR A 253 -16.21 12.62 0.19
N GLN A 254 -17.53 12.69 -0.01
CA GLN A 254 -18.12 13.05 -1.30
C GLN A 254 -17.66 14.43 -1.78
N SER A 255 -17.65 15.43 -0.90
CA SER A 255 -17.17 16.78 -1.22
C SER A 255 -15.68 16.79 -1.60
N CYS A 256 -14.85 16.04 -0.88
CA CYS A 256 -13.42 15.91 -1.14
C CYS A 256 -13.15 15.23 -2.49
N MET A 257 -13.82 14.12 -2.77
CA MET A 257 -13.66 13.39 -4.04
C MET A 257 -14.13 14.22 -5.24
N ALA A 258 -15.23 14.96 -5.11
CA ALA A 258 -15.71 15.85 -6.16
C ALA A 258 -14.71 17.00 -6.45
N LEU A 259 -14.13 17.60 -5.41
CA LEU A 259 -13.10 18.63 -5.55
C LEU A 259 -11.81 18.08 -6.19
N PHE A 260 -11.39 16.88 -5.79
CA PHE A 260 -10.26 16.19 -6.39
C PHE A 260 -10.50 15.94 -7.90
N ASP A 261 -11.66 15.39 -8.26
CA ASP A 261 -12.01 15.11 -9.66
C ASP A 261 -12.06 16.40 -10.50
N GLU A 262 -12.50 17.52 -9.93
CA GLU A 262 -12.47 18.83 -10.60
C GLU A 262 -11.04 19.33 -10.82
N GLN A 263 -10.17 19.23 -9.82
CA GLN A 263 -8.78 19.66 -9.94
C GLN A 263 -7.96 18.76 -10.89
N CYS A 264 -8.26 17.46 -10.93
CA CYS A 264 -7.64 16.54 -11.88
C CYS A 264 -8.03 16.86 -13.33
N ARG A 265 -9.24 17.35 -13.60
CA ARG A 265 -9.65 17.79 -14.96
C ARG A 265 -8.78 18.93 -15.48
N ASP A 266 -8.31 19.82 -14.61
CA ASP A 266 -7.42 20.93 -14.97
C ASP A 266 -5.99 20.45 -15.29
N ALA A 267 -5.58 19.30 -14.76
CA ALA A 267 -4.27 18.69 -14.99
C ALA A 267 -4.22 17.79 -16.25
N VAL A 268 -5.33 17.56 -16.94
CA VAL A 268 -5.39 16.68 -18.13
C VAL A 268 -4.57 17.26 -19.28
N ILE A 269 -3.68 16.45 -19.85
CA ILE A 269 -2.83 16.78 -20.98
C ILE A 269 -3.42 16.14 -22.24
N GLY A 270 -3.70 16.93 -23.28
CA GLY A 270 -4.41 16.46 -24.47
C GLY A 270 -3.67 15.38 -25.26
N GLN A 271 -2.34 15.40 -25.24
CA GLN A 271 -1.46 14.45 -25.92
C GLN A 271 -1.29 13.13 -25.14
N ALA A 272 -1.65 13.10 -23.86
CA ALA A 272 -1.43 11.95 -22.99
C ALA A 272 -2.75 11.35 -22.50
N ASN A 273 -2.92 10.04 -22.65
CA ASN A 273 -4.02 9.32 -22.03
C ASN A 273 -3.63 8.83 -20.62
N TRP A 274 -3.14 9.74 -19.77
CA TRP A 274 -2.69 9.41 -18.43
C TRP A 274 -3.84 9.29 -17.45
N ASP A 275 -3.84 8.20 -16.69
CA ASP A 275 -4.92 7.85 -15.77
C ASP A 275 -4.63 8.33 -14.34
N ALA A 276 -5.54 9.15 -13.80
CA ALA A 276 -5.49 9.64 -12.42
C ALA A 276 -6.18 8.69 -11.42
N SER A 277 -6.81 7.59 -11.88
CA SER A 277 -7.56 6.63 -11.05
C SER A 277 -6.75 6.11 -9.87
N ARG A 278 -5.48 5.75 -10.10
CA ARG A 278 -4.60 5.23 -9.04
C ARG A 278 -4.38 6.23 -7.90
N VAL A 279 -4.29 7.53 -8.23
CA VAL A 279 -4.12 8.59 -7.24
C VAL A 279 -5.44 8.84 -6.52
N ARG A 280 -6.55 8.79 -7.25
CA ARG A 280 -7.92 8.86 -6.70
C ARG A 280 -8.20 7.75 -5.70
N ASP A 281 -7.88 6.51 -6.05
CA ASP A 281 -8.06 5.33 -5.17
C ASP A 281 -7.13 5.39 -3.96
N LYS A 282 -5.96 6.02 -4.11
CA LYS A 282 -5.07 6.28 -2.99
C LYS A 282 -5.65 7.33 -2.04
N LEU A 283 -6.19 8.43 -2.57
CA LEU A 283 -6.88 9.45 -1.76
C LEU A 283 -8.03 8.85 -0.97
N HIS A 284 -8.86 8.01 -1.61
CA HIS A 284 -9.99 7.37 -0.96
C HIS A 284 -9.54 6.50 0.22
N ARG A 285 -8.52 5.66 0.02
CA ARG A 285 -7.93 4.86 1.12
C ARG A 285 -7.32 5.69 2.23
N ASP A 286 -6.68 6.82 1.91
CA ASP A 286 -6.12 7.72 2.93
C ASP A 286 -7.25 8.38 3.76
N ILE A 287 -8.37 8.71 3.12
CA ILE A 287 -9.59 9.22 3.78
C ILE A 287 -10.16 8.13 4.69
N ASP A 288 -10.41 6.92 4.18
CA ASP A 288 -10.98 5.81 4.95
C ASP A 288 -10.11 5.48 6.18
N SER A 289 -8.78 5.45 6.00
CA SER A 289 -7.85 5.23 7.10
C SER A 289 -7.90 6.34 8.14
N HIS A 290 -8.09 7.60 7.74
CA HIS A 290 -8.25 8.71 8.67
C HIS A 290 -9.58 8.62 9.42
N VAL A 291 -10.68 8.35 8.71
CA VAL A 291 -12.01 8.18 9.31
C VAL A 291 -11.98 7.07 10.36
N ALA A 292 -11.44 5.89 10.03
CA ALA A 292 -11.32 4.77 10.97
C ALA A 292 -10.46 5.12 12.21
N SER A 293 -9.39 5.91 12.03
CA SER A 293 -8.57 6.38 13.14
C SER A 293 -9.32 7.34 14.06
N VAL A 294 -10.12 8.26 13.50
CA VAL A 294 -10.91 9.22 14.28
C VAL A 294 -12.09 8.50 14.96
N GLU A 295 -12.70 7.54 14.28
CA GLU A 295 -13.75 6.67 14.81
C GLU A 295 -13.27 5.94 16.07
N ALA A 296 -12.16 5.22 15.97
CA ALA A 296 -11.58 4.49 17.10
C ALA A 296 -11.27 5.42 18.30
N ALA A 297 -10.74 6.62 18.04
CA ALA A 297 -10.47 7.60 19.08
C ALA A 297 -11.77 8.10 19.75
N LYS A 298 -12.80 8.44 18.96
CA LYS A 298 -14.09 8.91 19.47
C LYS A 298 -14.85 7.85 20.27
N LEU A 299 -14.81 6.60 19.82
CA LEU A 299 -15.42 5.48 20.55
C LEU A 299 -14.72 5.23 21.89
N SER A 300 -13.38 5.34 21.91
CA SER A 300 -12.60 5.28 23.16
C SER A 300 -12.96 6.43 24.10
N ASP A 301 -13.06 7.66 23.59
CA ASP A 301 -13.44 8.84 24.39
C ASP A 301 -14.85 8.67 24.98
N LEU A 302 -15.82 8.20 24.19
CA LEU A 302 -17.19 7.93 24.65
C LEU A 302 -17.20 6.88 25.77
N THR A 303 -16.45 5.79 25.59
CA THR A 303 -16.34 4.73 26.61
C THR A 303 -15.83 5.31 27.92
N LEU A 304 -14.75 6.10 27.89
CA LEU A 304 -14.18 6.75 29.08
C LEU A 304 -15.15 7.74 29.75
N ILE A 305 -15.93 8.49 28.96
CA ILE A 305 -16.93 9.42 29.50
C ILE A 305 -18.02 8.67 30.28
N PHE A 306 -18.51 7.55 29.75
CA PHE A 306 -19.56 6.77 30.41
C PHE A 306 -19.02 5.95 31.60
N GLU A 307 -17.79 5.42 31.51
CA GLU A 307 -17.09 4.83 32.65
C GLU A 307 -16.92 5.82 33.80
N ALA A 308 -16.51 7.06 33.51
CA ALA A 308 -16.37 8.11 34.51
C ALA A 308 -17.72 8.48 35.17
N LYS A 309 -18.80 8.57 34.38
CA LYS A 309 -20.16 8.80 34.89
C LYS A 309 -20.62 7.66 35.81
N LEU A 310 -20.38 6.41 35.42
CA LEU A 310 -20.69 5.25 36.25
C LEU A 310 -19.88 5.26 37.54
N ASN A 311 -18.59 5.59 37.46
CA ASN A 311 -17.75 5.71 38.64
C ASN A 311 -18.26 6.77 39.61
N GLU A 312 -18.64 7.95 39.12
CA GLU A 312 -19.22 9.01 39.94
C GLU A 312 -20.57 8.59 40.57
N ALA A 313 -21.43 7.90 39.81
CA ALA A 313 -22.76 7.49 40.26
C ALA A 313 -22.76 6.28 41.20
N LEU A 314 -21.76 5.39 41.10
CA LEU A 314 -21.72 4.13 41.86
C LEU A 314 -20.72 4.16 43.02
N ALA A 315 -19.53 4.75 42.85
CA ALA A 315 -18.45 4.59 43.83
C ALA A 315 -18.83 5.08 45.23
N ALA A 316 -19.19 6.37 45.37
CA ALA A 316 -19.51 6.95 46.67
C ALA A 316 -20.82 6.40 47.28
N PRO A 317 -21.91 6.20 46.50
CA PRO A 317 -23.13 5.61 47.06
C PRO A 317 -22.98 4.15 47.50
N VAL A 318 -22.19 3.34 46.79
CA VAL A 318 -21.90 1.96 47.20
C VAL A 318 -21.10 1.93 48.49
N GLU A 319 -20.07 2.77 48.60
CA GLU A 319 -19.32 2.92 49.86
C GLU A 319 -20.22 3.30 51.03
N ALA A 320 -21.09 4.30 50.86
CA ALA A 320 -22.03 4.74 51.89
C ALA A 320 -23.04 3.65 52.29
N LEU A 321 -23.52 2.86 51.33
CA LEU A 321 -24.41 1.73 51.61
C LEU A 321 -23.70 0.62 52.40
N LEU A 322 -22.43 0.35 52.08
CA LEU A 322 -21.62 -0.63 52.79
C LEU A 322 -21.25 -0.15 54.21
N ASP A 323 -20.95 1.12 54.42
CA ASP A 323 -20.75 1.70 55.75
C ASP A 323 -22.03 1.63 56.60
N GLY A 324 -23.18 1.84 55.96
CA GLY A 324 -24.52 1.73 56.53
C GLY A 324 -25.05 0.31 56.69
N ALA A 325 -24.22 -0.73 56.56
CA ALA A 325 -24.70 -2.10 56.30
C ALA A 325 -25.83 -2.56 57.22
N ASN A 326 -26.89 -3.03 56.57
CA ASN A 326 -28.08 -3.67 57.09
C ASN A 326 -28.50 -4.84 56.16
N ASN A 327 -29.60 -5.51 56.47
CA ASN A 327 -30.09 -6.66 55.72
C ASN A 327 -30.54 -6.32 54.28
N GLU A 328 -30.81 -5.05 53.98
CA GLU A 328 -31.25 -4.58 52.67
C GLU A 328 -30.09 -4.05 51.79
N THR A 329 -28.87 -3.96 52.33
CA THR A 329 -27.70 -3.34 51.67
C THR A 329 -27.48 -3.85 50.25
N TRP A 330 -27.34 -5.16 50.06
CA TRP A 330 -27.12 -5.75 48.75
C TRP A 330 -28.32 -5.59 47.83
N SER A 331 -29.54 -5.57 48.36
CA SER A 331 -30.74 -5.29 47.56
C SER A 331 -30.77 -3.85 47.04
N SER A 332 -30.32 -2.88 47.86
CA SER A 332 -30.19 -1.48 47.51
C SER A 332 -29.05 -1.25 46.51
N ILE A 333 -27.91 -1.93 46.69
CA ILE A 333 -26.78 -1.93 45.74
C ILE A 333 -27.23 -2.49 44.39
N ARG A 334 -27.96 -3.61 44.33
CA ARG A 334 -28.48 -4.17 43.06
C ARG A 334 -29.43 -3.21 42.34
N LYS A 335 -30.35 -2.57 43.08
CA LYS A 335 -31.27 -1.57 42.51
C LYS A 335 -30.52 -0.36 41.96
N LEU A 336 -29.50 0.11 42.68
CA LEU A 336 -28.65 1.22 42.24
C LEU A 336 -27.84 0.83 41.01
N LEU A 337 -27.10 -0.30 41.07
CA LEU A 337 -26.30 -0.83 39.97
C LEU A 337 -27.15 -0.95 38.70
N ARG A 338 -28.30 -1.63 38.78
CA ARG A 338 -29.20 -1.77 37.62
C ARG A 338 -29.63 -0.43 37.05
N ARG A 339 -30.07 0.51 37.89
CA ARG A 339 -30.55 1.84 37.44
C ARG A 339 -29.45 2.63 36.74
N GLU A 340 -28.27 2.72 37.34
CA GLU A 340 -27.17 3.52 36.78
C GLU A 340 -26.57 2.83 35.54
N THR A 341 -26.46 1.50 35.54
CA THR A 341 -26.02 0.73 34.37
C THR A 341 -26.99 0.87 33.20
N GLU A 342 -28.31 0.69 33.40
CA GLU A 342 -29.33 0.89 32.36
C GLU A 342 -29.29 2.33 31.80
N SER A 343 -29.10 3.33 32.66
CA SER A 343 -28.94 4.73 32.28
C SER A 343 -27.67 4.97 31.44
N ALA A 344 -26.53 4.40 31.85
CA ALA A 344 -25.27 4.52 31.12
C ALA A 344 -25.29 3.77 29.78
N VAL A 345 -25.82 2.54 29.75
CA VAL A 345 -25.95 1.71 28.54
C VAL A 345 -26.90 2.36 27.53
N SER A 346 -28.05 2.87 27.97
CA SER A 346 -28.98 3.59 27.08
C SER A 346 -28.38 4.90 26.55
N GLY A 347 -27.67 5.65 27.41
CA GLY A 347 -26.93 6.84 27.00
C GLY A 347 -25.82 6.53 25.99
N LEU A 348 -25.07 5.45 26.21
CA LEU A 348 -24.01 4.99 25.31
C LEU A 348 -24.59 4.55 23.97
N SER A 349 -25.61 3.68 23.95
CA SER A 349 -26.26 3.24 22.70
C SER A 349 -26.83 4.43 21.90
N SER A 350 -27.44 5.41 22.59
CA SER A 350 -27.88 6.64 21.91
C SER A 350 -26.72 7.42 21.29
N ALA A 351 -25.55 7.47 21.94
CA ALA A 351 -24.36 8.13 21.39
C ALA A 351 -23.72 7.34 20.25
N LEU A 352 -23.79 6.00 20.31
CA LEU A 352 -23.29 5.09 19.29
C LEU A 352 -24.13 5.11 18.00
N SER A 353 -25.43 5.45 18.07
CA SER A 353 -26.31 5.53 16.89
C SER A 353 -25.83 6.48 15.77
N GLY A 354 -24.92 7.41 16.08
CA GLY A 354 -24.28 8.29 15.10
C GLY A 354 -23.13 7.65 14.32
N PHE A 355 -22.70 6.45 14.73
CA PHE A 355 -21.65 5.64 14.13
C PHE A 355 -22.29 4.47 13.38
N ASP A 356 -21.89 4.22 12.14
CA ASP A 356 -22.47 3.18 11.27
C ASP A 356 -21.76 1.85 11.57
N MET A 357 -21.92 1.37 12.80
CA MET A 357 -21.21 0.19 13.33
C MET A 357 -22.02 -1.09 13.14
N ASP A 358 -21.31 -2.22 13.13
CA ASP A 358 -21.95 -3.52 13.15
C ASP A 358 -22.58 -3.82 14.51
N GLU A 359 -23.71 -4.53 14.49
CA GLU A 359 -24.52 -4.86 15.67
C GLU A 359 -23.71 -5.65 16.72
N GLN A 360 -22.72 -6.46 16.30
CA GLN A 360 -21.89 -7.25 17.23
C GLN A 360 -20.89 -6.38 17.99
N THR A 361 -20.27 -5.41 17.31
CA THR A 361 -19.34 -4.46 17.94
C THR A 361 -20.08 -3.52 18.89
N GLU A 362 -21.27 -3.04 18.52
CA GLU A 362 -22.13 -2.25 19.42
C GLU A 362 -22.49 -3.07 20.67
N GLU A 363 -23.04 -4.28 20.50
CA GLU A 363 -23.42 -5.17 21.61
C GLU A 363 -22.23 -5.45 22.54
N LYS A 364 -21.05 -5.71 21.97
CA LYS A 364 -19.82 -5.94 22.75
C LYS A 364 -19.42 -4.72 23.59
N MET A 365 -19.58 -3.50 23.06
CA MET A 365 -19.31 -2.28 23.84
C MET A 365 -20.30 -2.10 24.99
N LEU A 366 -21.58 -2.39 24.75
CA LEU A 366 -22.61 -2.34 25.79
C LEU A 366 -22.34 -3.35 26.91
N ILE A 367 -22.02 -4.61 26.56
CA ILE A 367 -21.65 -5.66 27.53
C ILE A 367 -20.39 -5.26 28.32
N ASN A 368 -19.39 -4.67 27.67
CA ASN A 368 -18.20 -4.18 28.39
C ASN A 368 -18.56 -3.10 29.42
N MET A 369 -19.52 -2.23 29.11
CA MET A 369 -20.01 -1.21 30.04
C MET A 369 -20.74 -1.82 31.24
N GLU A 370 -21.56 -2.85 31.01
CA GLU A 370 -22.21 -3.61 32.09
C GLU A 370 -21.19 -4.31 32.99
N ASN A 371 -20.19 -4.96 32.39
CA ASN A 371 -19.10 -5.62 33.11
C ASN A 371 -18.25 -4.63 33.91
N TYR A 372 -17.99 -3.43 33.36
CA TYR A 372 -17.30 -2.36 34.07
C TYR A 372 -18.07 -1.94 35.33
N ALA A 373 -19.38 -1.73 35.22
CA ALA A 373 -20.22 -1.36 36.35
C ALA A 373 -20.20 -2.41 37.47
N SER A 374 -20.33 -3.69 37.11
CA SER A 374 -20.24 -4.81 38.07
C SER A 374 -18.85 -4.89 38.72
N SER A 375 -17.79 -4.80 37.92
CA SER A 375 -16.40 -4.83 38.39
C SER A 375 -16.08 -3.67 39.34
N LEU A 376 -16.67 -2.49 39.09
CA LEU A 376 -16.53 -1.32 39.95
C LEU A 376 -17.17 -1.55 41.33
N VAL A 377 -18.40 -2.10 41.36
CA VAL A 377 -19.07 -2.44 42.63
C VAL A 377 -18.27 -3.50 43.39
N GLU A 378 -17.75 -4.52 42.71
CA GLU A 378 -16.89 -5.51 43.34
C GLU A 378 -15.62 -4.89 43.92
N ALA A 379 -14.96 -4.00 43.18
CA ALA A 379 -13.76 -3.31 43.65
C ALA A 379 -14.04 -2.50 44.93
N LYS A 380 -15.17 -1.78 44.97
CA LYS A 380 -15.60 -1.02 46.15
C LYS A 380 -16.00 -1.91 47.32
N ALA A 381 -16.67 -3.03 47.06
CA ALA A 381 -16.97 -4.01 48.09
C ALA A 381 -15.69 -4.60 48.71
N ARG A 382 -14.70 -4.95 47.88
CA ARG A 382 -13.39 -5.46 48.35
C ARG A 382 -12.63 -4.40 49.14
N GLU A 383 -12.64 -3.14 48.70
CA GLU A 383 -12.00 -2.03 49.44
C GLU A 383 -12.62 -1.88 50.84
N GLN A 384 -13.95 -1.88 50.93
CA GLN A 384 -14.66 -1.74 52.20
C GLN A 384 -14.48 -2.95 53.12
N ALA A 385 -14.50 -4.16 52.56
CA ALA A 385 -14.21 -5.38 53.32
C ALA A 385 -12.79 -5.37 53.91
N GLY A 386 -11.81 -4.74 53.25
CA GLY A 386 -10.48 -4.52 53.80
C GLY A 386 -10.47 -3.69 55.10
N ARG A 387 -11.51 -2.90 55.35
CA ARG A 387 -11.68 -2.05 56.54
C ARG A 387 -12.70 -2.61 57.54
N VAL A 388 -13.24 -3.81 57.31
CA VAL A 388 -14.35 -4.39 58.06
C VAL A 388 -14.15 -4.40 59.58
N LEU A 389 -12.92 -4.66 60.07
CA LEU A 389 -12.62 -4.66 61.49
C LEU A 389 -12.85 -3.30 62.16
N ASN A 390 -12.48 -2.22 61.47
CA ASN A 390 -12.68 -0.87 61.99
C ASN A 390 -14.17 -0.53 61.97
N CYS A 391 -14.86 -0.83 60.87
CA CYS A 391 -16.31 -0.62 60.76
C CYS A 391 -17.08 -1.41 61.85
N MET A 392 -16.66 -2.64 62.16
CA MET A 392 -17.23 -3.44 63.24
C MET A 392 -17.01 -2.82 64.63
N LYS A 393 -15.81 -2.29 64.89
CA LYS A 393 -15.48 -1.59 66.14
C LYS A 393 -16.27 -0.29 66.28
N ASP A 394 -16.42 0.46 65.21
CA ASP A 394 -17.17 1.72 65.20
C ASP A 394 -18.66 1.44 65.40
N ARG A 395 -19.22 0.43 64.71
CA ARG A 395 -20.61 -0.02 64.91
C ARG A 395 -20.85 -0.50 66.35
N PHE A 396 -19.93 -1.28 66.90
CA PHE A 396 -20.03 -1.75 68.29
C PHE A 396 -19.98 -0.57 69.26
N SER A 397 -19.00 0.31 69.11
CA SER A 397 -18.80 1.47 69.98
C SER A 397 -19.98 2.42 69.93
N MET A 398 -20.52 2.69 68.74
CA MET A 398 -21.70 3.54 68.58
C MET A 398 -22.91 2.96 69.32
N LEU A 399 -23.27 1.70 69.09
CA LEU A 399 -24.44 1.07 69.73
C LEU A 399 -24.27 0.77 71.21
N PHE A 400 -23.03 0.57 71.67
CA PHE A 400 -22.73 0.32 73.08
C PHE A 400 -22.72 1.63 73.89
N SER A 401 -22.12 2.69 73.35
CA SER A 401 -21.93 3.96 74.06
C SER A 401 -23.04 4.99 73.84
N HIS A 402 -23.94 4.77 72.88
CA HIS A 402 -25.08 5.67 72.62
C HIS A 402 -26.43 4.97 72.91
N ASP A 403 -27.45 5.77 73.14
CA ASP A 403 -28.84 5.32 73.20
C ASP A 403 -29.53 5.27 71.82
N SER A 404 -30.82 4.93 71.81
CA SER A 404 -31.61 4.84 70.58
C SER A 404 -31.72 6.17 69.83
N ASP A 405 -31.51 7.30 70.53
CA ASP A 405 -31.56 8.65 69.96
C ASP A 405 -30.17 9.13 69.52
N SER A 406 -29.18 8.22 69.49
CA SER A 406 -27.77 8.52 69.19
C SER A 406 -27.14 9.51 70.17
N ILE A 407 -27.65 9.59 71.41
CA ILE A 407 -27.11 10.43 72.47
C ILE A 407 -26.13 9.58 73.30
N PRO A 408 -24.95 10.10 73.69
CA PRO A 408 -24.03 9.38 74.56
C PRO A 408 -24.73 8.91 75.84
N ARG A 409 -24.70 7.60 76.06
CA ARG A 409 -25.40 6.91 77.14
C ARG A 409 -24.78 7.28 78.48
N VAL A 410 -25.62 7.75 79.39
CA VAL A 410 -25.23 8.03 80.78
C VAL A 410 -25.48 6.78 81.63
N TRP A 411 -24.43 6.20 82.20
CA TRP A 411 -24.51 4.95 82.97
C TRP A 411 -25.03 5.23 84.39
N SER A 412 -26.29 4.89 84.65
CA SER A 412 -26.96 5.13 85.95
C SER A 412 -27.05 3.87 86.84
N GLY A 413 -26.59 2.71 86.32
CA GLY A 413 -26.56 1.42 87.03
C GLY A 413 -27.87 0.62 86.93
N LYS A 414 -28.85 1.11 86.18
CA LYS A 414 -30.15 0.45 85.91
C LYS A 414 -30.21 -0.21 84.53
N GLU A 415 -29.23 0.05 83.69
CA GLU A 415 -29.15 -0.44 82.32
C GLU A 415 -28.73 -1.92 82.29
N ASP A 416 -29.39 -2.73 81.45
CA ASP A 416 -28.97 -4.11 81.20
C ASP A 416 -27.76 -4.13 80.25
N ILE A 417 -26.57 -4.00 80.84
CA ILE A 417 -25.29 -4.03 80.12
C ILE A 417 -25.17 -5.31 79.28
N ARG A 418 -25.72 -6.43 79.74
CA ARG A 418 -25.63 -7.71 79.01
C ARG A 418 -26.50 -7.68 77.76
N ALA A 419 -27.72 -7.15 77.83
CA ALA A 419 -28.59 -6.99 76.67
C ALA A 419 -28.03 -5.96 75.67
N ILE A 420 -27.47 -4.84 76.15
CA ILE A 420 -26.83 -3.82 75.31
C ILE A 420 -25.61 -4.41 74.58
N THR A 421 -24.73 -5.11 75.30
CA THR A 421 -23.55 -5.78 74.72
C THR A 421 -23.96 -6.82 73.68
N LYS A 422 -24.99 -7.63 73.96
CA LYS A 422 -25.49 -8.65 73.01
C LYS A 422 -26.03 -8.00 71.73
N THR A 423 -26.74 -6.88 71.86
CA THR A 423 -27.29 -6.13 70.73
C THR A 423 -26.18 -5.50 69.88
N ALA A 424 -25.20 -4.85 70.52
CA ALA A 424 -24.04 -4.27 69.83
C ALA A 424 -23.21 -5.34 69.11
N ARG A 425 -22.91 -6.49 69.76
CA ARG A 425 -22.22 -7.63 69.13
C ARG A 425 -22.99 -8.21 67.95
N SER A 426 -24.30 -8.42 68.10
CA SER A 426 -25.15 -8.94 67.01
C SER A 426 -25.17 -8.00 65.82
N SER A 427 -25.25 -6.67 66.05
CA SER A 427 -25.23 -5.70 64.95
C SER A 427 -23.86 -5.62 64.26
N SER A 428 -22.74 -5.73 64.99
CA SER A 428 -21.41 -5.78 64.38
C SER A 428 -21.18 -7.06 63.59
N LEU A 429 -21.73 -8.20 64.02
CA LEU A 429 -21.67 -9.46 63.27
C LEU A 429 -22.54 -9.45 62.01
N LYS A 430 -23.67 -8.74 62.03
CA LYS A 430 -24.48 -8.50 60.82
C LYS A 430 -23.72 -7.67 59.78
N LEU A 431 -23.02 -6.63 60.21
CA LEU A 431 -22.13 -5.86 59.33
C LEU A 431 -21.06 -6.77 58.69
N LEU A 432 -20.45 -7.66 59.48
CA LEU A 432 -19.48 -8.65 58.96
C LEU A 432 -20.12 -9.59 57.93
N SER A 433 -21.32 -10.09 58.19
CA SER A 433 -22.06 -10.95 57.25
C SER A 433 -22.35 -10.26 55.91
N VAL A 434 -22.70 -8.97 55.95
CA VAL A 434 -22.93 -8.18 54.73
C VAL A 434 -21.62 -8.01 53.95
N MET A 435 -20.49 -7.77 54.62
CA MET A 435 -19.19 -7.57 53.97
C MET A 435 -18.43 -8.84 53.61
N ALA A 436 -18.86 -10.02 54.07
CA ALA A 436 -18.17 -11.29 53.85
C ALA A 436 -18.32 -11.83 52.41
N ALA A 437 -19.45 -11.56 51.77
CA ALA A 437 -19.79 -12.07 50.45
C ALA A 437 -20.48 -11.01 49.60
N ILE A 438 -20.10 -10.95 48.33
CA ILE A 438 -20.70 -10.09 47.30
C ILE A 438 -21.96 -10.78 46.77
N ARG A 439 -23.13 -10.14 46.88
CA ARG A 439 -24.43 -10.73 46.52
C ARG A 439 -25.10 -9.98 45.37
N LEU A 440 -24.50 -10.03 44.18
CA LEU A 440 -25.03 -9.36 43.00
C LEU A 440 -26.15 -10.16 42.30
N ASP A 441 -26.11 -11.49 42.38
CA ASP A 441 -27.08 -12.36 41.69
C ASP A 441 -28.33 -12.69 42.52
N GLY A 442 -28.34 -12.31 43.80
CA GLY A 442 -29.50 -12.46 44.69
C GLY A 442 -29.59 -13.81 45.39
N ASP A 443 -28.54 -14.63 45.31
CA ASP A 443 -28.48 -15.92 45.99
C ASP A 443 -28.57 -15.79 47.52
N VAL A 444 -29.26 -16.75 48.12
CA VAL A 444 -29.41 -16.87 49.56
C VAL A 444 -28.19 -17.62 50.08
N ASP A 445 -27.43 -17.01 50.98
CA ASP A 445 -26.31 -17.68 51.65
C ASP A 445 -26.58 -17.91 53.14
N ASN A 446 -25.84 -18.86 53.70
CA ASN A 446 -25.91 -19.21 55.12
C ASN A 446 -24.84 -18.47 55.95
N VAL A 447 -24.32 -17.33 55.46
CA VAL A 447 -23.19 -16.64 56.09
C VAL A 447 -23.60 -16.03 57.44
N GLU A 448 -24.76 -15.35 57.49
CA GLU A 448 -25.26 -14.72 58.72
C GLU A 448 -25.57 -15.75 59.81
N SER A 449 -26.22 -16.86 59.44
CA SER A 449 -26.61 -17.93 60.37
C SER A 449 -25.40 -18.65 60.95
N THR A 450 -24.38 -18.91 60.12
CA THR A 450 -23.16 -19.60 60.55
C THR A 450 -22.29 -18.69 61.44
N LEU A 451 -22.14 -17.40 61.09
CA LEU A 451 -21.44 -16.43 61.95
C LEU A 451 -22.15 -16.25 63.29
N SER A 452 -23.48 -16.19 63.30
CA SER A 452 -24.28 -16.05 64.53
C SER A 452 -24.17 -17.29 65.42
N SER A 453 -24.28 -18.50 64.83
CA SER A 453 -24.17 -19.76 65.58
C SER A 453 -22.77 -19.97 66.16
N ALA A 454 -21.71 -19.53 65.47
CA ALA A 454 -20.33 -19.72 65.93
C ALA A 454 -19.90 -18.71 67.00
N LEU A 455 -20.38 -17.45 66.94
CA LEU A 455 -19.85 -16.34 67.75
C LEU A 455 -20.82 -15.79 68.80
N LEU A 456 -22.14 -16.00 68.67
CA LEU A 456 -23.14 -15.53 69.64
C LEU A 456 -23.70 -16.66 70.51
N ASP A 457 -23.87 -17.86 69.96
CA ASP A 457 -24.46 -19.02 70.64
C ASP A 457 -23.38 -19.89 71.30
N ASN A 458 -22.66 -19.33 72.27
CA ASN A 458 -21.72 -20.12 73.06
C ASN A 458 -22.48 -20.96 74.11
N LYS A 459 -23.04 -22.10 73.68
CA LYS A 459 -23.57 -23.16 74.55
C LYS A 459 -22.55 -24.23 74.93
N ASN A 460 -21.27 -24.05 74.61
CA ASN A 460 -20.22 -25.02 74.94
C ASN A 460 -19.25 -24.52 76.03
N SER A 461 -19.78 -23.94 77.11
CA SER A 461 -19.07 -23.98 78.40
C SER A 461 -19.52 -25.21 79.19
N VAL A 462 -19.14 -26.41 78.73
CA VAL A 462 -19.14 -27.60 79.59
C VAL A 462 -17.70 -28.08 79.67
N ALA A 463 -17.17 -27.97 80.89
CA ALA A 463 -15.96 -28.56 81.45
C ALA A 463 -14.99 -29.26 80.46
N VAL A 464 -13.78 -28.70 80.38
CA VAL A 464 -12.59 -29.43 79.94
C VAL A 464 -12.37 -30.61 80.90
N THR A 465 -12.66 -31.82 80.44
CA THR A 465 -12.05 -33.06 80.94
C THR A 465 -11.86 -34.00 79.74
N ASP A 466 -10.59 -34.26 79.45
CA ASP A 466 -10.00 -35.36 78.68
C ASP A 466 -10.64 -35.83 77.35
N GLY A 467 -9.79 -35.79 76.31
CA GLY A 467 -9.73 -36.83 75.28
C GLY A 467 -10.45 -36.56 73.96
N SER A 468 -9.67 -36.21 72.93
CA SER A 468 -9.91 -36.56 71.52
C SER A 468 -11.25 -36.12 70.89
N ILE A 469 -11.32 -34.92 70.32
CA ILE A 469 -12.23 -34.58 69.21
C ILE A 469 -11.52 -33.61 68.24
N THR A 470 -11.42 -34.00 66.97
CA THR A 470 -11.14 -33.08 65.86
C THR A 470 -12.29 -32.08 65.78
N THR A 471 -12.14 -30.91 66.42
CA THR A 471 -13.07 -29.79 66.25
C THR A 471 -12.86 -29.23 64.84
N HIS A 472 -13.75 -29.59 63.91
CA HIS A 472 -13.91 -28.85 62.67
C HIS A 472 -14.28 -27.41 63.06
N ASP A 473 -13.37 -26.46 62.85
CA ASP A 473 -13.66 -25.05 62.99
C ASP A 473 -14.42 -24.60 61.72
N PRO A 474 -15.73 -24.33 61.78
CA PRO A 474 -16.51 -23.93 60.63
C PRO A 474 -16.03 -22.59 60.04
N LEU A 475 -15.26 -21.79 60.81
CA LEU A 475 -14.69 -20.52 60.37
C LEU A 475 -13.32 -20.66 59.70
N ALA A 476 -12.70 -21.85 59.75
CA ALA A 476 -11.39 -22.14 59.15
C ALA A 476 -11.46 -22.81 57.77
N LEU A 477 -12.66 -22.99 57.21
CA LEU A 477 -12.87 -23.58 55.89
C LEU A 477 -12.64 -22.54 54.79
N GLY A 478 -11.76 -22.86 53.82
CA GLY A 478 -11.45 -22.00 52.67
C GLY A 478 -12.58 -21.86 51.63
N THR A 479 -13.68 -22.60 51.80
CA THR A 479 -14.91 -22.54 51.01
C THR A 479 -16.10 -22.82 51.92
N TRP A 480 -17.10 -21.93 51.93
CA TRP A 480 -18.39 -22.15 52.61
C TRP A 480 -19.40 -22.68 51.59
N GLU A 481 -20.25 -23.64 51.98
CA GLU A 481 -21.29 -24.17 51.09
C GLU A 481 -22.21 -23.02 50.62
N GLU A 482 -22.58 -23.05 49.33
CA GLU A 482 -23.50 -22.11 48.66
C GLU A 482 -22.97 -20.69 48.35
N VAL A 483 -21.65 -20.43 48.49
CA VAL A 483 -21.05 -19.18 47.98
C VAL A 483 -19.93 -19.50 46.98
N GLU A 484 -20.08 -19.06 45.74
CA GLU A 484 -19.04 -19.17 44.71
C GLU A 484 -17.76 -18.44 45.16
N SER A 485 -16.59 -19.05 44.94
CA SER A 485 -15.30 -18.56 45.43
C SER A 485 -14.90 -17.17 44.92
N LEU A 486 -15.46 -16.72 43.80
CA LEU A 486 -15.28 -15.37 43.24
C LEU A 486 -15.99 -14.28 44.06
N PHE A 487 -17.07 -14.64 44.76
CA PHE A 487 -17.89 -13.73 45.55
C PHE A 487 -17.51 -13.71 47.03
N PHE A 488 -16.65 -14.63 47.48
CA PHE A 488 -16.11 -14.67 48.83
C PHE A 488 -14.92 -13.72 48.98
N ILE A 489 -15.00 -12.74 49.88
CA ILE A 489 -13.90 -11.78 50.06
C ILE A 489 -12.86 -12.38 51.01
N TRP A 490 -11.84 -13.04 50.45
CA TRP A 490 -10.66 -13.45 51.21
C TRP A 490 -9.88 -12.22 51.68
N VAL A 491 -10.04 -11.86 52.95
CA VAL A 491 -9.18 -10.87 53.60
C VAL A 491 -8.35 -11.57 54.67
N PHE A 492 -7.03 -11.36 54.66
CA PHE A 492 -6.10 -11.71 55.76
C PHE A 492 -6.58 -11.24 57.15
N TYR A 493 -7.56 -10.32 57.20
CA TYR A 493 -8.17 -9.77 58.40
C TYR A 493 -9.44 -10.51 58.87
N PHE A 494 -10.02 -11.41 58.07
CA PHE A 494 -11.25 -12.14 58.42
C PHE A 494 -11.05 -13.02 59.68
N PRO A 495 -9.96 -13.80 59.81
CA PRO A 495 -9.67 -14.52 61.05
C PRO A 495 -9.40 -13.55 62.22
N CYS A 496 -8.63 -12.48 62.01
CA CYS A 496 -8.32 -11.50 63.06
C CYS A 496 -9.55 -10.75 63.59
N ALA A 497 -10.54 -10.46 62.73
CA ALA A 497 -11.79 -9.80 63.13
C ALA A 497 -12.69 -10.73 63.93
N ILE A 498 -12.78 -11.99 63.52
CA ILE A 498 -13.50 -13.05 64.21
C ILE A 498 -12.91 -13.26 65.62
N TYR A 499 -11.59 -13.49 65.74
CA TYR A 499 -10.93 -13.73 67.03
C TYR A 499 -10.92 -12.51 67.96
N SER A 500 -11.00 -11.28 67.44
CA SER A 500 -11.12 -10.07 68.27
C SER A 500 -12.53 -9.84 68.84
N CYS A 501 -13.57 -10.49 68.29
CA CYS A 501 -14.94 -10.40 68.82
C CYS A 501 -15.24 -11.46 69.90
N THR A 502 -14.45 -12.53 69.95
CA THR A 502 -14.61 -13.63 70.93
C THR A 502 -13.96 -13.34 72.29
N ILE A 503 -13.10 -12.32 72.36
CA ILE A 503 -12.56 -11.73 73.59
C ILE A 503 -13.41 -10.50 73.94
#